data_AF-A0A0D2JEQ8-F1
#
_entry.id   AF-A0A0D2JEQ8-F1
#
_cell.length_a   1.000
_cell.length_b   1.000
_cell.length_c   1.000
_cell.angle_alpha   90.00
_cell.angle_beta   90.00
_cell.angle_gamma   90.00
#
_symmetry.space_group_name_H-M   'P 1'
#
loop_
_entity.id
_entity.type
_entity.pdbx_description
1 polymer ?
#
loop_
_entity_poly.entity_id
_entity_poly.type
_entity_poly.pdbx_seq_one_letter_code
_entity_poly.pdbx_strand_id
1 'polypeptide(L)'
;MSQQEERQKHWARIVAKAWADEDYKKRLLANPHDVFKNEEGLNYPPEASFEVVEQKDDKHVVLVIPPPPPDEVGVEKLESRLADMQCCSCSG
;
A
#
# COMPACT_ATOMS: atom_id res chain seq x y z
N MET A 1 -18.36 -2.61 -13.18
CA MET A 1 -17.49 -1.85 -12.25
C MET A 1 -16.12 -2.49 -12.31
N SER A 2 -15.08 -1.68 -12.47
CA SER A 2 -13.72 -2.17 -12.61
C SER A 2 -13.18 -2.69 -11.27
N GLN A 3 -12.27 -3.66 -11.30
CA GLN A 3 -11.55 -4.13 -10.10
C GLN A 3 -10.82 -2.98 -9.38
N GLN A 4 -10.56 -1.88 -10.07
CA GLN A 4 -9.84 -0.72 -9.57
C GLN A 4 -10.74 0.17 -8.69
N GLU A 5 -11.98 0.42 -9.11
CA GLU A 5 -12.97 1.18 -8.31
C GLU A 5 -13.28 0.51 -6.97
N GLU A 6 -13.43 -0.82 -6.96
CA GLU A 6 -13.71 -1.55 -5.72
C GLU A 6 -12.53 -1.48 -4.74
N ARG A 7 -11.29 -1.52 -5.24
CA ARG A 7 -10.10 -1.31 -4.39
C ARG A 7 -10.04 0.10 -3.83
N GLN A 8 -10.36 1.12 -4.63
CA GLN A 8 -10.39 2.51 -4.17
C GLN A 8 -11.43 2.75 -3.08
N LYS A 9 -12.64 2.19 -3.24
CA LYS A 9 -13.69 2.27 -2.21
C LYS A 9 -13.25 1.61 -0.91
N HIS A 10 -12.61 0.44 -1.00
CA HIS A 10 -12.13 -0.27 0.17
C HIS A 10 -11.05 0.53 0.91
N TRP A 11 -10.10 1.12 0.17
CA TRP A 11 -9.09 2.01 0.74
C TRP A 11 -9.70 3.23 1.44
N ALA A 12 -10.61 3.93 0.77
CA ALA A 12 -11.26 5.13 1.33
C ALA A 12 -11.99 4.81 2.65
N ARG A 13 -12.63 3.63 2.72
CA ARG A 13 -13.30 3.17 3.95
C ARG A 13 -12.32 2.94 5.10
N ILE A 14 -11.19 2.28 4.86
CA ILE A 14 -10.16 2.03 5.88
C ILE A 14 -9.61 3.35 6.42
N VAL A 15 -9.27 4.29 5.53
CA VAL A 15 -8.77 5.62 5.92
C VAL A 15 -9.81 6.38 6.73
N ALA A 16 -11.07 6.42 6.28
CA ALA A 16 -12.15 7.07 7.01
C ALA A 16 -12.37 6.48 8.41
N LYS A 17 -12.29 5.14 8.56
CA LYS A 17 -12.35 4.47 9.86
C LYS A 17 -11.17 4.87 10.76
N ALA A 18 -9.95 4.92 10.22
CA ALA A 18 -8.77 5.33 10.97
C ALA A 18 -8.84 6.79 11.44
N TRP A 19 -9.52 7.67 10.72
CA TRP A 19 -9.75 9.04 11.18
C TRP A 19 -10.90 9.15 12.19
N ALA A 20 -11.91 8.30 12.10
CA ALA A 20 -13.07 8.32 13.00
C ALA A 20 -12.82 7.61 14.34
N ASP A 21 -11.92 6.62 14.37
CA ASP A 21 -11.61 5.79 15.54
C ASP A 21 -10.08 5.74 15.75
N GLU A 22 -9.61 6.48 16.76
CA GLU A 22 -8.20 6.53 17.13
C GLU A 22 -7.66 5.18 17.64
N ASP A 23 -8.50 4.34 18.25
CA ASP A 23 -8.08 3.01 18.70
C ASP A 23 -7.97 2.04 17.52
N TYR A 24 -8.85 2.15 16.52
CA TYR A 24 -8.68 1.47 15.23
C TYR A 24 -7.37 1.88 14.56
N LYS A 25 -7.08 3.18 14.49
CA LYS A 25 -5.83 3.68 13.90
C LYS A 25 -4.59 3.11 14.59
N LYS A 26 -4.56 3.10 15.92
CA LYS A 26 -3.46 2.51 16.69
C LYS A 26 -3.27 1.02 16.38
N ARG A 27 -4.36 0.24 16.30
CA ARG A 27 -4.31 -1.17 15.91
C ARG A 27 -3.80 -1.34 14.48
N LEU A 28 -4.28 -0.52 13.55
CA LEU A 28 -3.90 -0.56 12.14
C LEU A 28 -2.41 -0.24 11.95
N LEU A 29 -1.87 0.71 12.69
CA LEU A 29 -0.44 1.05 12.65
C LEU A 29 0.44 -0.02 13.33
N ALA A 30 -0.05 -0.64 14.40
CA ALA A 30 0.71 -1.64 15.15
C ALA A 30 0.71 -3.03 14.49
N ASN A 31 -0.44 -3.45 13.96
CA ASN A 31 -0.62 -4.76 13.35
C ASN A 31 -1.66 -4.71 12.22
N PRO A 32 -1.28 -4.16 11.05
CA PRO A 32 -2.19 -4.02 9.92
C PRO A 32 -2.72 -5.36 9.39
N HIS A 33 -1.93 -6.42 9.46
CA HIS A 33 -2.33 -7.75 9.01
C HIS A 33 -3.57 -8.26 9.77
N ASP A 34 -3.59 -8.14 11.10
CA ASP A 34 -4.73 -8.58 11.90
C ASP A 34 -5.96 -7.70 11.67
N VAL A 35 -5.80 -6.39 11.48
CA VAL A 35 -6.94 -5.50 11.20
C VAL A 35 -7.55 -5.83 9.83
N PHE A 36 -6.72 -5.99 8.79
CA PHE A 36 -7.21 -6.36 7.47
C PHE A 36 -7.92 -7.71 7.45
N LYS A 37 -7.37 -8.70 8.16
CA LYS A 37 -7.96 -10.04 8.24
C LYS A 37 -9.25 -10.06 9.05
N ASN A 38 -9.24 -9.49 10.26
CA ASN A 38 -10.33 -9.65 11.23
C ASN A 38 -11.44 -8.60 11.09
N GLU A 39 -11.10 -7.37 10.68
CA GLU A 39 -12.06 -6.25 10.62
C GLU A 39 -12.54 -5.95 9.19
N GLU A 40 -11.67 -6.13 8.18
CA GLU A 40 -12.02 -5.87 6.76
C GLU A 40 -12.28 -7.15 5.94
N GLY A 41 -11.92 -8.32 6.46
CA GLY A 41 -12.09 -9.61 5.76
C GLY A 41 -11.19 -9.77 4.53
N LEU A 42 -10.09 -9.02 4.46
CA LEU A 42 -9.12 -9.09 3.38
C LEU A 42 -8.15 -10.24 3.66
N ASN A 43 -8.16 -11.24 2.78
CA ASN A 43 -7.28 -12.39 2.91
C ASN A 43 -6.02 -12.19 2.07
N TYR A 44 -4.95 -11.77 2.74
CA TYR A 44 -3.63 -11.64 2.14
C TYR A 44 -2.80 -12.92 2.34
N PRO A 45 -1.81 -13.19 1.48
CA PRO A 45 -0.90 -14.30 1.69
C PRO A 45 -0.17 -14.15 3.04
N PRO A 46 0.04 -15.24 3.79
CA PRO A 46 0.66 -15.17 5.13
C PRO A 46 2.11 -14.66 5.11
N GLU A 47 2.80 -14.75 3.97
CA GLU A 47 4.13 -14.18 3.76
C GLU A 47 4.14 -12.66 3.51
N ALA A 48 2.97 -12.04 3.30
CA ALA A 48 2.88 -10.61 3.06
C ALA A 48 3.06 -9.82 4.36
N SER A 49 4.10 -8.99 4.40
CA SER A 49 4.29 -7.99 5.45
C SER A 49 3.67 -6.67 5.03
N PHE A 50 2.90 -6.07 5.94
CA PHE A 50 2.26 -4.77 5.73
C PHE A 50 2.91 -3.74 6.63
N GLU A 51 3.27 -2.60 6.05
CA GLU A 51 3.66 -1.41 6.79
C GLU A 51 2.65 -0.30 6.46
N VAL A 52 2.06 0.29 7.50
CA VAL A 52 1.17 1.44 7.37
C VAL A 52 1.89 2.65 7.92
N VAL A 53 2.12 3.63 7.06
CA VAL A 53 2.79 4.89 7.42
C VAL A 53 1.74 5.99 7.50
N GLU A 54 1.63 6.63 8.67
CA GLU A 54 0.81 7.83 8.82
C GLU A 54 1.56 9.03 8.25
N GLN A 55 0.92 9.72 7.31
CA GLN A 55 1.44 10.98 6.79
C GLN A 55 1.22 12.09 7.83
N LYS A 56 2.32 12.69 8.31
CA LYS A 56 2.28 13.71 9.38
C LYS A 56 1.82 15.08 8.91
N ASP A 57 2.20 15.46 7.69
CA ASP A 57 1.85 16.74 7.05
C ASP A 57 1.90 16.60 5.52
N ASP A 58 1.34 17.58 4.81
CA ASP A 58 1.28 17.59 3.33
C ASP A 58 2.66 17.64 2.64
N LYS A 59 3.73 17.87 3.41
CA LYS A 59 5.12 17.87 2.92
C LYS A 59 5.81 16.53 3.16
N HIS A 60 5.22 15.63 3.95
CA HIS A 60 5.75 14.29 4.18
C HIS A 60 5.43 13.39 2.99
N VAL A 61 6.45 13.09 2.18
CA VAL A 61 6.34 12.20 1.01
C VAL A 61 6.99 10.86 1.32
N VAL A 62 6.25 9.78 1.10
CA VAL A 62 6.76 8.41 1.25
C VAL A 62 7.14 7.88 -0.13
N LEU A 63 8.42 7.53 -0.31
CA LEU A 63 8.91 6.83 -1.49
C LEU A 63 9.07 5.34 -1.17
N VAL A 64 8.35 4.48 -1.88
CA VAL A 64 8.49 3.03 -1.77
C VAL A 64 9.48 2.56 -2.83
N ILE A 65 10.61 2.01 -2.39
CA ILE A 65 11.63 1.44 -3.28
C ILE A 65 11.41 -0.08 -3.34
N PRO A 66 11.09 -0.65 -4.51
CA PRO A 66 10.92 -2.10 -4.64
C PRO A 66 12.27 -2.82 -4.49
N PRO A 67 12.27 -4.11 -4.13
CA PRO A 67 13.49 -4.89 -4.06
C PRO A 67 14.21 -4.91 -5.42
N PRO A 68 15.55 -4.86 -5.43
CA PRO A 68 16.29 -4.90 -6.68
C PRO A 68 16.12 -6.27 -7.34
N PRO A 69 16.12 -6.32 -8.68
CA PRO A 69 16.14 -7.58 -9.40
C PRO A 69 17.45 -8.35 -9.13
N PRO A 70 17.41 -9.69 -9.08
CA PRO A 70 18.57 -10.48 -8.66
C PRO A 70 19.72 -10.51 -9.68
N ASP A 71 19.44 -10.28 -10.96
CA ASP A 71 20.37 -10.54 -12.07
C ASP A 71 20.62 -9.33 -12.99
N GLU A 72 20.09 -8.16 -12.66
CA GLU A 72 20.22 -6.99 -13.54
C GLU A 72 21.12 -5.88 -12.99
N VAL A 73 22.08 -5.49 -13.81
CA VAL A 73 23.07 -4.45 -13.55
C VAL A 73 23.05 -3.44 -14.70
N GLY A 74 23.06 -2.16 -14.36
CA GLY A 74 23.02 -1.04 -15.31
C GLY A 74 21.80 -0.16 -15.11
N VAL A 75 22.02 1.12 -14.81
CA VAL A 75 20.99 2.11 -14.48
C VAL A 75 19.94 2.22 -15.58
N GLU A 76 20.35 2.34 -16.84
CA GLU A 76 19.43 2.48 -17.99
C GLU A 76 18.45 1.30 -18.13
N LYS A 77 18.92 0.07 -17.86
CA LYS A 77 18.09 -1.14 -17.96
C LYS A 77 17.11 -1.25 -16.79
N LEU A 78 17.56 -0.87 -15.59
CA LEU A 78 16.72 -0.78 -14.40
C LEU A 78 15.65 0.32 -14.55
N GLU A 79 16.00 1.46 -15.14
CA GLU A 79 15.06 2.56 -15.43
C GLU A 79 13.94 2.12 -16.37
N SER A 80 14.28 1.47 -17.50
CA SER A 80 13.29 0.97 -18.44
C SER A 80 12.28 0.03 -17.77
N ARG A 81 12.74 -0.88 -16.91
CA ARG A 81 11.85 -1.82 -16.22
C ARG A 81 10.98 -1.16 -15.16
N LEU A 82 11.53 -0.20 -14.42
CA LEU A 82 10.76 0.55 -13.42
C LEU A 82 9.66 1.36 -14.10
N ALA A 83 9.91 1.92 -15.29
CA ALA A 83 8.90 2.60 -16.10
C ALA A 83 7.75 1.67 -16.50
N ASP A 84 8.03 0.41 -16.85
CA ASP A 84 7.00 -0.59 -17.16
C ASP A 84 6.21 -1.04 -15.91
N MET A 85 6.87 -1.10 -14.75
CA MET A 85 6.28 -1.52 -13.47
C MET A 85 5.38 -0.44 -12.85
N GLN A 86 5.53 0.81 -13.27
CA GLN A 86 4.71 1.94 -12.85
C GLN A 86 3.26 1.86 -13.40
N CYS A 87 2.96 0.91 -14.29
CA CYS A 87 1.64 0.72 -14.90
C CYS A 87 0.57 0.07 -13.97
N CYS A 88 0.89 -0.27 -12.72
CA CYS A 88 -0.10 -0.79 -11.75
C CYS A 88 -0.52 0.17 -10.63
N SER A 89 0.08 1.37 -10.56
CA SER A 89 -0.31 2.39 -9.58
C SER A 89 -0.38 3.74 -10.27
N CYS A 90 -1.60 4.24 -10.47
CA CYS A 90 -1.92 5.52 -11.11
C CYS A 90 -1.82 5.50 -12.64
N SER A 91 -2.91 5.11 -13.30
CA SER A 91 -3.26 5.68 -14.59
C SER A 91 -4.74 6.04 -14.50
N GLY A 92 -5.01 7.33 -14.69
CA GLY A 92 -6.29 8.00 -14.42
C GLY A 92 -7.35 7.78 -15.48
#